data_AF-A0A0H4QKY0-F1
#
_entry.id   AF-A0A0H4QKY0-F1
#
_cell.length_a   1.000
_cell.length_b   1.000
_cell.length_c   1.000
_cell.angle_alpha   90.00
_cell.angle_beta   90.00
_cell.angle_gamma   90.00
#
_symmetry.space_group_name_H-M   'P 1'
#
loop_
_entity.id
_entity.type
_entity.pdbx_description
1 polymer ?
#
loop_
_entity_poly.entity_id
_entity_poly.type
_entity_poly.pdbx_seq_one_letter_code
_entity_poly.pdbx_strand_id
1 'polypeptide(L)'
;MKRFSIQQIQHKWILAISVVIFFSTYLIDLMSPREKPVSLFIIGCVLATLVAAVWAIVNYISHLQVNPLYKTDNEVSNRQPIFQSEQHQYLCFWGGIGILVGVIIFIFCLHPSFRLPIVVDIGATLTAYGAGFYLTFFMYLLLDWLLGQK
;
A
#
# COMPACT_ATOMS: atom_id res chain seq x y z
N MET A 1 -12.73 -2.48 19.60
CA MET A 1 -11.63 -2.88 18.70
C MET A 1 -11.59 -1.95 17.47
N LYS A 2 -11.04 -0.73 17.60
CA LYS A 2 -10.95 0.25 16.48
C LYS A 2 -9.61 0.22 15.72
N ARG A 3 -8.62 -0.55 16.17
CA ARG A 3 -7.22 -0.53 15.68
C ARG A 3 -6.98 -1.19 14.30
N PHE A 4 -7.96 -1.96 13.80
CA PHE A 4 -7.86 -2.69 12.52
C PHE A 4 -8.92 -2.25 11.50
N SER A 5 -9.55 -1.10 11.73
CA SER A 5 -10.70 -0.72 10.92
C SER A 5 -10.25 -0.27 9.53
N ILE A 6 -10.84 -0.87 8.50
CA ILE A 6 -10.70 -0.44 7.09
C ILE A 6 -11.15 1.00 6.86
N GLN A 7 -11.88 1.58 7.83
CA GLN A 7 -12.27 2.98 7.82
C GLN A 7 -11.08 3.93 8.06
N GLN A 8 -9.93 3.43 8.53
CA GLN A 8 -8.71 4.23 8.74
C GLN A 8 -7.92 4.52 7.45
N ILE A 9 -8.23 3.81 6.35
CA ILE A 9 -7.66 4.09 5.04
C ILE A 9 -8.24 5.42 4.53
N GLN A 10 -7.42 6.47 4.46
CA GLN A 10 -7.81 7.76 3.89
C GLN A 10 -7.61 7.75 2.38
N HIS A 11 -8.36 8.60 1.67
CA HIS A 11 -8.23 8.80 0.21
C HIS A 11 -8.35 7.51 -0.63
N LYS A 12 -9.26 6.61 -0.23
CA LYS A 12 -9.50 5.29 -0.88
C LYS A 12 -9.67 5.36 -2.40
N TRP A 13 -10.20 6.48 -2.91
CA TRP A 13 -10.39 6.71 -4.33
C TRP A 13 -9.07 6.74 -5.13
N ILE A 14 -7.99 7.30 -4.58
CA ILE A 14 -6.68 7.32 -5.28
C ILE A 14 -6.13 5.90 -5.43
N LEU A 15 -6.26 5.10 -4.37
CA LEU A 15 -5.91 3.67 -4.41
C LEU A 15 -6.78 2.91 -5.41
N ALA A 16 -8.10 3.16 -5.44
CA ALA A 16 -9.01 2.55 -6.40
C ALA A 16 -8.64 2.91 -7.85
N ILE A 17 -8.26 4.16 -8.12
CA ILE A 17 -7.78 4.60 -9.44
C ILE A 17 -6.52 3.83 -9.85
N SER A 18 -5.56 3.67 -8.94
CA SER A 18 -4.35 2.88 -9.20
C SER A 18 -4.67 1.44 -9.60
N VAL A 19 -5.61 0.80 -8.87
CA VAL A 19 -6.08 -0.56 -9.17
C VAL A 19 -6.78 -0.61 -10.53
N VAL A 20 -7.66 0.36 -10.83
CA VAL A 20 -8.37 0.44 -12.12
C VAL A 20 -7.41 0.64 -13.28
N ILE A 21 -6.38 1.48 -13.14
CA ILE A 21 -5.34 1.67 -14.17
C ILE A 21 -4.64 0.33 -14.42
N PHE A 22 -4.19 -0.35 -13.36
CA PHE A 22 -3.52 -1.64 -13.46
C PHE A 22 -4.39 -2.67 -14.19
N PHE A 23 -5.64 -2.85 -13.77
CA PHE A 23 -6.56 -3.81 -14.41
C PHE A 23 -6.90 -3.43 -15.85
N SER A 24 -7.07 -2.14 -16.15
CA SER A 24 -7.34 -1.69 -17.52
C SER A 24 -6.15 -1.99 -18.43
N THR A 25 -4.93 -1.71 -17.97
CA THR A 25 -3.71 -2.01 -18.72
C THR A 25 -3.50 -3.51 -18.92
N TYR A 26 -3.90 -4.31 -17.93
CA TYR A 26 -3.92 -5.76 -18.03
C TYR A 26 -4.92 -6.27 -19.08
N LEU A 27 -6.16 -5.74 -19.08
CA LEU A 27 -7.17 -6.14 -20.06
C LEU A 27 -6.75 -5.76 -21.48
N ILE A 28 -6.12 -4.59 -21.65
CA ILE A 28 -5.57 -4.16 -22.95
C ILE A 28 -4.44 -5.09 -23.41
N ASP A 29 -3.58 -5.53 -22.49
CA ASP A 29 -2.51 -6.50 -22.79
C ASP A 29 -3.10 -7.85 -23.21
N LEU A 30 -4.13 -8.32 -22.52
CA LEU A 30 -4.83 -9.57 -22.84
C LEU A 30 -5.50 -9.54 -24.22
N MET A 31 -6.02 -8.39 -24.64
CA MET A 31 -6.64 -8.19 -25.96
C MET A 31 -5.62 -7.94 -27.07
N SER A 32 -4.36 -7.64 -26.73
CA SER A 32 -3.33 -7.31 -27.70
C SER A 32 -2.78 -8.57 -28.39
N PRO A 33 -2.52 -8.54 -29.71
CA PRO A 33 -1.86 -9.65 -30.38
C PRO A 33 -0.50 -9.92 -29.73
N ARG A 34 -0.18 -11.21 -29.51
CA ARG A 34 1.02 -11.71 -28.81
C ARG A 34 2.36 -11.24 -29.40
N GLU A 35 2.33 -10.63 -30.58
CA GLU A 35 3.48 -10.14 -31.34
C GLU A 35 3.83 -8.67 -31.05
N LYS A 36 2.98 -7.92 -30.34
CA LYS A 36 3.29 -6.54 -29.96
C LYS A 36 4.14 -6.50 -28.69
N PRO A 37 5.12 -5.58 -28.60
CA PRO A 37 5.98 -5.48 -27.43
C PRO A 37 5.16 -5.10 -26.19
N VAL A 38 5.46 -5.79 -25.09
CA VAL A 38 4.89 -5.67 -23.71
C VAL A 38 5.05 -4.26 -23.11
N SER A 39 5.49 -3.26 -23.88
CA SER A 39 5.84 -1.92 -23.38
C SER A 39 4.64 -1.18 -22.80
N LEU A 40 3.44 -1.34 -23.39
CA LEU A 40 2.24 -0.62 -22.94
C LEU A 40 1.75 -1.14 -21.58
N PHE A 41 1.83 -2.45 -21.34
CA PHE A 41 1.57 -3.05 -20.04
C PHE A 41 2.56 -2.56 -18.99
N ILE A 42 3.87 -2.55 -19.30
CA ILE A 42 4.90 -2.08 -18.36
C ILE A 42 4.68 -0.62 -17.99
N ILE A 43 4.43 0.25 -18.98
CA ILE A 43 4.15 1.68 -18.74
C ILE A 43 2.90 1.83 -17.85
N GLY A 44 1.85 1.05 -18.12
CA GLY A 44 0.63 1.00 -17.32
C GLY A 44 0.88 0.60 -15.87
N CYS A 45 1.67 -0.45 -15.65
CA CYS A 45 2.07 -0.92 -14.34
C CYS A 45 2.89 0.12 -13.56
N VAL A 46 3.84 0.79 -14.22
CA VAL A 46 4.62 1.87 -13.62
C VAL A 46 3.71 3.03 -13.21
N LEU A 47 2.80 3.45 -14.10
CA LEU A 47 1.84 4.52 -13.81
C LEU A 47 0.94 4.17 -12.63
N ALA A 48 0.38 2.95 -12.61
CA ALA A 48 -0.44 2.48 -11.49
C ALA A 48 0.35 2.52 -10.17
N THR A 49 1.59 2.05 -10.18
CA THR A 49 2.47 2.04 -9.00
C THR A 49 2.77 3.46 -8.51
N LEU A 50 3.01 4.42 -9.43
CA LEU A 50 3.20 5.83 -9.07
C LEU A 50 1.94 6.42 -8.42
N VAL A 51 0.75 6.11 -8.95
CA VAL A 51 -0.52 6.55 -8.34
C VAL A 51 -0.72 5.94 -6.95
N ALA A 52 -0.34 4.66 -6.74
CA ALA A 52 -0.34 4.04 -5.42
C ALA A 52 0.65 4.69 -4.45
N ALA A 53 1.83 5.08 -4.94
CA ALA A 53 2.82 5.81 -4.14
C ALA A 53 2.30 7.20 -3.74
N VAL A 54 1.63 7.92 -4.65
CA VAL A 54 0.94 9.18 -4.32
C VAL A 54 -0.13 8.95 -3.25
N TRP A 55 -0.94 7.89 -3.37
CA TRP A 55 -1.90 7.53 -2.34
C TRP A 55 -1.21 7.32 -0.98
N ALA A 56 -0.10 6.60 -0.91
CA ALA A 56 0.62 6.34 0.33
C ALA A 56 1.12 7.63 1.02
N ILE A 57 1.62 8.59 0.23
CA ILE A 57 2.07 9.91 0.70
C ILE A 57 0.89 10.74 1.22
N VAL A 58 -0.19 10.86 0.45
CA VAL A 58 -1.36 11.66 0.84
C VAL A 58 -2.05 11.04 2.07
N ASN A 59 -2.13 9.71 2.12
CA ASN A 59 -2.63 8.98 3.27
C ASN A 59 -1.79 9.27 4.52
N TYR A 60 -0.46 9.35 4.39
CA TYR A 60 0.42 9.71 5.50
C TYR A 60 0.16 11.12 6.02
N ILE A 61 0.17 12.11 5.13
CA ILE A 61 -0.03 13.52 5.48
C ILE A 61 -1.39 13.72 6.18
N SER A 62 -2.40 12.97 5.78
CA SER A 62 -3.73 13.05 6.40
C SER A 62 -3.77 12.49 7.82
N HIS A 63 -2.84 11.61 8.17
CA HIS A 63 -2.70 11.04 9.51
C HIS A 63 -1.63 11.75 10.36
N LEU A 64 -0.84 12.65 9.77
CA LEU A 64 0.06 13.53 10.50
C LEU A 64 -0.76 14.53 11.33
N GLN A 65 -0.84 14.30 12.64
CA GLN A 65 -1.44 15.23 13.59
C GLN A 65 -0.35 15.82 14.48
N VAL A 66 -0.40 17.14 14.71
CA VAL A 66 0.47 17.79 15.69
C VAL A 66 0.01 17.36 17.08
N ASN A 67 0.96 16.90 17.90
CA ASN A 67 0.67 16.48 19.26
C ASN A 67 0.15 17.69 20.05
N PRO A 68 -1.10 17.67 20.57
CA PRO A 68 -1.65 18.81 21.31
C PRO A 68 -0.87 19.12 22.60
N LEU A 69 -0.12 18.14 23.11
CA LEU A 69 0.72 18.28 24.31
C LEU A 69 2.11 18.90 24.00
N TYR A 70 2.42 19.17 22.73
CA TYR A 70 3.73 19.67 22.31
C TYR A 70 4.07 21.10 22.81
N LYS A 71 3.13 21.83 23.43
CA LYS A 71 3.36 23.22 23.89
C LYS A 71 2.80 23.58 25.26
N THR A 72 2.39 22.63 26.10
CA THR A 72 1.67 23.00 27.34
C THR A 72 2.56 23.19 28.56
N ASP A 73 3.74 22.56 28.63
CA ASP A 73 4.54 22.60 29.87
C ASP A 73 5.84 23.39 29.67
N ASN A 74 5.89 24.59 30.25
CA ASN A 74 7.13 25.34 30.50
C ASN A 74 8.02 24.67 31.57
N GLU A 75 7.71 23.44 31.97
CA GLU A 75 8.44 22.70 32.99
C GLU A 75 9.03 21.41 32.40
N VAL A 76 10.36 21.37 32.50
CA VAL A 76 11.30 20.30 32.24
C VAL A 76 10.72 18.87 32.40
N SER A 77 10.99 18.02 31.40
CA SER A 77 11.18 16.55 31.53
C SER A 77 10.19 15.56 30.89
N ASN A 78 9.54 15.88 29.77
CA ASN A 78 9.11 14.79 28.89
C ASN A 78 9.16 15.21 27.42
N ARG A 79 10.11 14.65 26.65
CA ARG A 79 10.21 14.88 25.20
C ARG A 79 9.03 14.17 24.51
N GLN A 80 7.88 14.81 24.51
CA GLN A 80 6.73 14.39 23.73
C GLN A 80 7.02 14.67 22.25
N PRO A 81 6.84 13.69 21.33
CA PRO A 81 7.11 13.91 19.92
C PRO A 81 6.19 15.00 19.36
N ILE A 82 6.72 15.82 18.43
CA ILE A 82 6.00 16.92 17.76
C ILE A 82 4.73 16.42 17.06
N PHE A 83 4.83 15.22 16.48
CA PHE A 83 3.75 14.56 15.76
C PHE A 83 3.24 13.38 16.57
N GLN A 84 1.92 13.25 16.65
CA GLN A 84 1.28 12.06 17.21
C GLN A 84 1.22 11.00 16.11
N SER A 85 2.08 9.98 16.18
CA SER A 85 1.99 8.83 15.28
C SER A 85 0.85 7.92 15.72
N GLU A 86 -0.33 8.06 15.10
CA GLU A 86 -1.39 7.07 15.27
C GLU A 86 -0.90 5.71 14.75
N GLN A 87 -0.99 4.67 15.57
CA GLN A 87 -0.53 3.32 15.21
C GLN A 87 -1.16 2.85 13.89
N HIS A 88 -0.36 2.87 12.81
CA HIS A 88 -0.74 2.44 11.48
C HIS A 88 -0.82 0.90 11.33
N GLN A 89 -1.26 0.22 12.38
CA GLN A 89 -1.35 -1.24 12.47
C GLN A 89 -2.27 -1.83 11.38
N TYR A 90 -3.23 -1.06 10.88
CA TYR A 90 -4.06 -1.48 9.75
C TYR A 90 -3.24 -1.74 8.47
N LEU A 91 -2.18 -0.97 8.18
CA LEU A 91 -1.35 -1.18 7.00
C LEU A 91 -0.58 -2.50 7.09
N CYS A 92 0.00 -2.78 8.26
CA CYS A 92 0.68 -4.04 8.53
C CYS A 92 -0.31 -5.23 8.46
N PHE A 93 -1.50 -5.09 9.06
CA PHE A 93 -2.50 -6.15 9.09
C PHE A 93 -3.07 -6.46 7.69
N TRP A 94 -3.57 -5.44 6.98
CA TRP A 94 -4.15 -5.61 5.64
C TRP A 94 -3.09 -5.94 4.58
N GLY A 95 -1.88 -5.37 4.71
CA GLY A 95 -0.72 -5.77 3.91
C GLY A 95 -0.35 -7.23 4.12
N GLY A 96 -0.32 -7.68 5.38
CA GLY A 96 -0.12 -9.08 5.80
C GLY A 96 -1.11 -10.03 5.15
N ILE A 97 -2.40 -9.73 5.26
CA ILE A 97 -3.45 -10.52 4.63
C ILE A 97 -3.28 -10.54 3.10
N GLY A 98 -3.00 -9.40 2.47
CA GLY A 98 -2.80 -9.32 1.02
C GLY A 98 -1.66 -10.21 0.53
N ILE A 99 -0.49 -10.15 1.18
CA ILE A 99 0.65 -11.00 0.85
C ILE A 99 0.30 -12.47 1.08
N LEU A 100 -0.28 -12.82 2.23
CA LEU A 100 -0.60 -14.20 2.57
C LEU A 100 -1.57 -14.82 1.56
N VAL A 101 -2.65 -14.11 1.22
CA VAL A 101 -3.62 -14.58 0.23
C VAL A 101 -2.97 -14.67 -1.15
N GLY A 102 -2.15 -13.70 -1.54
CA GLY A 102 -1.41 -13.72 -2.81
C GLY A 102 -0.46 -14.92 -2.94
N VAL A 103 0.27 -15.24 -1.86
CA VAL A 103 1.15 -16.42 -1.79
C VAL A 103 0.36 -17.72 -1.86
N ILE A 104 -0.79 -17.83 -1.18
CA ILE A 104 -1.66 -19.01 -1.26
C ILE A 104 -2.14 -19.22 -2.71
N ILE A 105 -2.59 -18.15 -3.37
CA ILE A 105 -3.00 -18.21 -4.78
C ILE A 105 -1.82 -18.67 -5.65
N PHE A 106 -0.62 -18.14 -5.41
CA PHE A 106 0.58 -18.54 -6.15
C PHE A 106 0.92 -20.02 -5.97
N ILE A 107 0.87 -20.55 -4.74
CA ILE A 107 1.08 -21.97 -4.44
C ILE A 107 0.03 -22.83 -5.15
N PHE A 108 -1.23 -22.42 -5.13
CA PHE A 108 -2.32 -23.15 -5.79
C PHE A 108 -2.12 -23.20 -7.31
N CYS A 109 -1.63 -22.11 -7.91
CA CYS A 109 -1.28 -22.01 -9.32
C CYS A 109 -0.03 -22.81 -9.73
N LEU A 110 0.76 -23.35 -8.78
CA LEU A 110 1.85 -24.27 -9.10
C LEU A 110 1.32 -25.59 -9.67
N HIS A 111 0.09 -25.98 -9.31
CA HIS A 111 -0.53 -27.19 -9.84
C HIS A 111 -1.03 -26.93 -11.28
N PRO A 112 -0.68 -27.76 -12.28
CA PRO A 112 -1.00 -27.53 -13.68
C PRO A 112 -2.50 -27.34 -13.95
N SER A 113 -3.34 -28.06 -13.21
CA SER A 113 -4.81 -28.00 -13.34
C SER A 113 -5.43 -26.64 -12.96
N PHE A 114 -4.71 -25.81 -12.21
CA PHE A 114 -5.23 -24.54 -11.69
C PHE A 114 -4.49 -23.31 -12.24
N ARG A 115 -3.56 -23.51 -13.19
CA ARG A 115 -2.73 -22.44 -13.75
C ARG A 115 -3.47 -21.65 -14.83
N LEU A 116 -4.39 -20.79 -14.40
CA LEU A 116 -5.04 -19.80 -15.26
C LEU A 116 -4.26 -18.47 -15.22
N PRO A 117 -3.96 -17.82 -16.37
CA PRO A 117 -3.18 -16.58 -16.42
C PRO A 117 -3.73 -15.48 -15.49
N ILE A 118 -5.04 -15.23 -15.57
CA ILE A 118 -5.76 -14.26 -14.71
C ILE A 118 -5.55 -14.53 -13.22
N VAL A 119 -5.54 -15.79 -12.80
CA VAL A 119 -5.41 -16.15 -11.39
C VAL A 119 -3.99 -15.89 -10.89
N VAL A 120 -2.98 -16.16 -11.72
CA VAL A 120 -1.58 -15.84 -11.43
C VAL A 120 -1.38 -14.33 -11.30
N ASP A 121 -1.95 -13.55 -12.23
CA ASP A 121 -1.82 -12.10 -12.25
C ASP A 121 -2.52 -11.46 -11.04
N ILE A 122 -3.73 -11.90 -10.70
CA ILE A 122 -4.43 -11.47 -9.48
C ILE A 122 -3.58 -11.75 -8.22
N GLY A 123 -2.99 -12.94 -8.13
CA GLY A 123 -2.11 -13.31 -7.02
C GLY A 123 -0.88 -12.40 -6.93
N ALA A 124 -0.26 -12.11 -8.07
CA ALA A 124 0.88 -11.20 -8.16
C ALA A 124 0.51 -9.76 -7.78
N THR A 125 -0.62 -9.24 -8.27
CA THR A 125 -1.14 -7.91 -7.91
C THR A 125 -1.43 -7.82 -6.42
N LEU A 126 -2.10 -8.82 -5.84
CA LEU A 126 -2.44 -8.82 -4.42
C LEU A 126 -1.17 -8.83 -3.55
N THR A 127 -0.16 -9.61 -3.96
CA THR A 127 1.14 -9.64 -3.30
C THR A 127 1.86 -8.29 -3.42
N ALA A 128 1.86 -7.67 -4.60
CA ALA A 128 2.51 -6.38 -4.84
C ALA A 128 1.87 -5.24 -4.05
N TYR A 129 0.54 -5.12 -4.05
CA TYR A 129 -0.17 -4.12 -3.25
C TYR A 129 -0.02 -4.41 -1.74
N GLY A 130 -0.06 -5.68 -1.33
CA GLY A 130 0.22 -6.10 0.04
C GLY A 130 1.62 -5.67 0.51
N ALA A 131 2.63 -5.88 -0.33
CA ALA A 131 3.99 -5.42 -0.10
C ALA A 131 4.07 -3.88 -0.05
N GLY A 132 3.34 -3.17 -0.91
CA GLY A 132 3.23 -1.71 -0.88
C GLY A 132 2.66 -1.18 0.44
N PHE A 133 1.65 -1.84 1.00
CA PHE A 133 1.12 -1.50 2.33
C PHE A 133 2.17 -1.70 3.44
N TYR A 134 2.93 -2.80 3.40
CA TYR A 134 4.05 -3.02 4.33
C TYR A 134 5.16 -1.99 4.19
N LEU A 135 5.53 -1.65 2.95
CA LEU A 135 6.55 -0.64 2.68
C LEU A 135 6.10 0.72 3.21
N THR A 136 4.82 1.06 3.03
CA THR A 136 4.23 2.28 3.59
C THR A 136 4.28 2.27 5.13
N PHE A 137 3.96 1.14 5.76
CA PHE A 137 4.10 0.97 7.21
C PHE A 137 5.55 1.17 7.68
N PHE A 138 6.53 0.57 7.00
CA PHE A 138 7.94 0.75 7.33
C PHE A 138 8.41 2.18 7.11
N MET A 139 7.96 2.83 6.03
CA MET A 139 8.22 4.24 5.77
C MET A 139 7.70 5.10 6.93
N TYR A 140 6.53 4.80 7.48
CA TYR A 140 5.99 5.53 8.63
C TYR A 140 6.86 5.35 9.88
N LEU A 141 7.34 4.13 10.16
CA LEU A 141 8.27 3.87 11.26
C LEU A 141 9.60 4.63 11.07
N LEU A 142 10.14 4.62 9.85
CA LEU A 142 11.37 5.34 9.52
C LEU A 142 11.19 6.85 9.71
N LEU A 143 10.07 7.39 9.27
CA LEU A 143 9.79 8.82 9.34
C LEU A 143 9.53 9.26 10.78
N ASP A 144 8.85 8.45 11.58
CA ASP A 144 8.68 8.67 13.03
C ASP A 144 10.03 8.67 13.75
N TRP A 145 10.93 7.73 13.40
CA TRP A 145 12.29 7.71 13.93
C TRP A 145 13.11 8.93 13.52
N LEU A 146 13.02 9.37 12.25
CA LEU A 146 13.73 10.56 11.76
C LEU A 146 13.22 11.86 12.39
N LEU A 147 11.90 12.00 12.54
CA LEU A 147 11.27 13.20 13.09
C LEU A 147 11.30 13.24 14.63
N GLY A 148 11.27 12.08 15.28
CA GLY A 148 11.35 11.95 16.75
C GLY A 148 12.74 12.17 17.33
N GLN A 149 13.79 12.28 16.50
CA GLN A 149 15.16 12.55 16.93
C GLN A 149 15.49 14.04 17.16
N LYS A 150 14.53 14.95 17.06
CA LYS A 150 14.67 16.36 17.48
C LYS A 150 13.99 16.60 18.82
#